data_AF-A0A357R3G4-F1
#
_entry.id   AF-A0A357R3G4-F1
#
_cell.length_a   1.000
_cell.length_b   1.000
_cell.length_c   1.000
_cell.angle_alpha   90.00
_cell.angle_beta   90.00
_cell.angle_gamma   90.00
#
_symmetry.space_group_name_H-M   'P 1'
#
loop_
_entity.id
_entity.type
_entity.pdbx_description
1 polymer ?
#
loop_
_entity_poly.entity_id
_entity_poly.type
_entity_poly.pdbx_seq_one_letter_code
_entity_poly.pdbx_strand_id
1 'polypeptide(L)'
;FLCLHFVFWFASLPKTTVSSATLLVNIHPLVVVTAGWFGKEKMRPGALPWAGAALAGIALLGWGGLQVTGAFAGNLLAAAGGLMLAGY
;
A
#
# COMPACT_ATOMS: atom_id res chain seq x y z
N PHE A 1 5.19 4.06 14.74
CA PHE A 1 4.78 3.46 13.45
C PHE A 1 5.16 4.34 12.24
N LEU A 2 4.76 5.61 12.20
CA LEU A 2 5.03 6.47 11.03
C LEU A 2 6.52 6.75 10.72
N CYS A 3 7.39 6.87 11.72
CA CYS A 3 8.84 7.00 11.49
C CYS A 3 9.42 5.76 10.76
N LEU A 4 9.01 4.55 11.16
CA LEU A 4 9.41 3.31 10.51
C LEU A 4 8.87 3.24 9.06
N HIS A 5 7.66 3.74 8.82
CA HIS A 5 7.11 3.87 7.47
C HIS A 5 8.06 4.66 6.55
N PHE A 6 8.51 5.85 6.98
CA PHE A 6 9.43 6.66 6.18
C PHE A 6 10.79 5.97 5.97
N VAL A 7 11.34 5.36 7.03
CA VAL A 7 12.61 4.62 6.92
C VAL A 7 12.52 3.50 5.88
N PHE A 8 11.46 2.68 5.93
CA PHE A 8 11.27 1.59 4.97
C PHE A 8 11.00 2.10 3.56
N TRP A 9 10.23 3.18 3.41
CA TRP A 9 9.99 3.79 2.11
C TRP A 9 11.28 4.33 1.49
N PHE A 10 12.06 5.15 2.20
CA PHE A 10 13.34 5.66 1.70
C PHE A 10 14.35 4.55 1.37
N ALA A 11 14.40 3.49 2.20
CA ALA A 11 15.27 2.34 1.95
C ALA A 11 14.87 1.50 0.73
N SER A 12 13.60 1.58 0.30
CA SER A 12 13.09 0.86 -0.87
C SER A 12 13.46 1.54 -2.20
N LEU A 13 13.52 2.87 -2.24
CA LEU A 13 13.77 3.67 -3.44
C LEU A 13 15.05 3.29 -4.22
N PRO A 14 16.21 2.99 -3.59
CA PRO A 14 17.39 2.55 -4.35
C PRO A 14 17.31 1.10 -4.84
N LYS A 15 16.30 0.32 -4.41
CA LYS A 15 16.17 -1.12 -4.66
C LYS A 15 14.97 -1.50 -5.53
N THR A 16 14.08 -0.55 -5.84
CA THR A 16 12.92 -0.73 -6.73
C THR A 16 12.58 0.58 -7.44
N THR A 17 11.68 0.55 -8.42
CA THR A 17 11.23 1.78 -9.09
C THR A 17 10.31 2.60 -8.18
N VAL A 18 10.32 3.92 -8.35
CA VAL A 18 9.42 4.82 -7.61
C VAL A 18 7.95 4.43 -7.82
N SER A 19 7.60 3.97 -9.02
CA SER A 19 6.25 3.48 -9.34
C SER A 19 5.88 2.23 -8.53
N SER A 20 6.76 1.21 -8.48
CA SER A 20 6.50 -0.02 -7.71
C SER A 20 6.51 0.24 -6.19
N ALA A 21 7.42 1.07 -5.68
CA ALA A 21 7.44 1.45 -4.26
C ALA A 21 6.15 2.19 -3.85
N THR A 22 5.72 3.15 -4.66
CA THR A 22 4.50 3.94 -4.39
C THR A 22 3.27 3.06 -4.45
N LEU A 23 3.18 2.13 -5.41
CA LEU A 23 2.09 1.19 -5.48
C LEU A 23 2.02 0.32 -4.22
N LEU A 24 3.14 -0.29 -3.82
CA LEU A 24 3.19 -1.23 -2.69
C LEU A 24 2.85 -0.55 -1.36
N VAL A 25 3.26 0.71 -1.16
CA VAL A 25 2.85 1.50 0.01
C VAL A 25 1.35 1.81 -0.01
N ASN A 26 0.78 2.12 -1.18
CA ASN A 26 -0.65 2.42 -1.34
C ASN A 26 -1.57 1.19 -1.22
N ILE A 27 -1.05 -0.02 -0.95
CA ILE A 27 -1.86 -1.21 -0.62
C ILE A 27 -2.46 -1.11 0.79
N HIS A 28 -1.96 -0.18 1.63
CA HIS A 28 -2.47 0.12 2.97
C HIS A 28 -4.02 0.08 3.12
N PRO A 29 -4.84 0.72 2.26
CA PRO A 29 -6.29 0.71 2.40
C PRO A 29 -6.89 -0.71 2.34
N LEU A 30 -6.33 -1.60 1.51
CA LEU A 30 -6.76 -3.00 1.46
C LEU A 30 -6.43 -3.73 2.77
N VAL A 31 -5.27 -3.45 3.36
CA VAL A 31 -4.86 -4.02 4.65
C VAL A 31 -5.79 -3.54 5.77
N VAL A 32 -6.13 -2.24 5.80
CA VAL A 32 -7.04 -1.68 6.82
C VAL A 32 -8.46 -2.22 6.65
N VAL A 33 -8.97 -2.28 5.42
CA VAL A 33 -10.30 -2.84 5.12
C VAL A 33 -10.39 -4.32 5.52
N THR A 34 -9.37 -5.11 5.20
CA THR A 34 -9.32 -6.53 5.60
C THR A 34 -9.21 -6.69 7.12
N ALA A 35 -8.36 -5.92 7.80
CA ALA A 35 -8.24 -5.92 9.24
C ALA A 35 -9.55 -5.50 9.95
N GLY A 36 -10.23 -4.46 9.46
CA GLY A 36 -11.53 -4.01 9.97
C GLY A 36 -12.63 -5.07 9.78
N TRP A 37 -12.57 -5.84 8.70
CA TRP A 37 -13.49 -6.97 8.49
C TRP A 37 -13.27 -8.09 9.52
N PHE A 38 -12.01 -8.44 9.83
CA PHE A 38 -11.70 -9.35 10.94
C PHE A 38 -12.14 -8.80 12.31
N GLY A 39 -12.07 -7.48 12.50
CA GLY A 39 -12.57 -6.77 13.68
C GLY A 39 -14.11 -6.68 13.78
N LYS A 40 -14.85 -7.19 12.80
CA LYS A 40 -16.33 -7.09 12.68
C LYS A 40 -16.85 -5.65 12.62
N GLU A 41 -16.05 -4.71 12.11
CA GLU A 41 -16.50 -3.33 11.96
C GLU A 41 -17.59 -3.21 10.89
N LYS A 42 -18.67 -2.50 11.23
CA LYS A 42 -19.76 -2.21 10.28
C LYS A 42 -19.31 -1.13 9.32
N MET A 43 -18.89 -1.53 8.12
CA MET A 43 -18.66 -0.59 7.02
C MET A 43 -19.97 0.13 6.67
N ARG A 44 -19.96 1.46 6.73
CA ARG A 44 -21.11 2.28 6.35
C ARG A 44 -21.31 2.15 4.83
N PRO A 45 -22.55 1.94 4.33
CA PRO A 45 -22.80 1.82 2.89
C PRO A 45 -22.33 3.03 2.08
N GLY A 46 -22.33 4.22 2.68
CA GLY A 46 -21.80 5.45 2.05
C GLY A 46 -20.28 5.48 1.85
N ALA A 47 -19.52 4.57 2.47
CA ALA A 47 -18.07 4.45 2.28
C ALA A 47 -17.70 3.61 1.04
N LEU A 48 -18.65 2.81 0.52
CA LEU A 48 -18.43 1.92 -0.62
C LEU A 48 -17.98 2.63 -1.91
N PRO A 49 -18.58 3.76 -2.34
CA PRO A 49 -18.10 4.48 -3.53
C PRO A 49 -16.68 5.03 -3.36
N TRP A 50 -16.31 5.47 -2.16
CA TRP A 50 -14.97 5.98 -1.87
C TRP A 50 -13.92 4.87 -1.83
N ALA A 51 -14.27 3.69 -1.31
CA ALA A 51 -13.43 2.50 -1.40
C ALA A 51 -13.19 2.12 -2.86
N GLY A 52 -14.23 2.18 -3.71
CA GLY A 52 -14.12 1.96 -5.15
C GLY A 52 -13.17 2.96 -5.83
N ALA A 53 -13.28 4.25 -5.49
CA ALA A 53 -12.38 5.29 -6.02
C ALA A 53 -10.92 5.08 -5.60
N ALA A 54 -10.68 4.68 -4.34
CA ALA A 54 -9.34 4.34 -3.86
C ALA A 54 -8.75 3.14 -4.61
N LEU A 55 -9.54 2.10 -4.84
CA LEU A 55 -9.11 0.92 -5.61
C LEU A 55 -8.80 1.28 -7.08
N ALA A 56 -9.61 2.14 -7.68
CA ALA A 56 -9.34 2.64 -9.03
C ALA A 56 -8.01 3.41 -9.09
N GLY A 57 -7.72 4.24 -8.09
CA GLY A 57 -6.42 4.93 -7.97
C GLY A 57 -5.25 3.96 -7.85
N ILE A 58 -5.37 2.91 -7.03
CA ILE A 58 -4.34 1.85 -6.90
C ILE A 58 -4.14 1.13 -8.24
N ALA A 59 -5.22 0.79 -8.95
CA ALA A 59 -5.14 0.14 -10.26
C ALA A 59 -4.44 1.03 -11.30
N LEU A 60 -4.73 2.33 -11.31
CA LEU A 60 -4.08 3.31 -12.19
C LEU A 60 -2.57 3.43 -11.89
N LEU A 61 -2.17 3.40 -10.62
CA LEU A 61 -0.76 3.39 -10.23
C LEU A 61 -0.03 2.12 -10.69
N GLY A 62 -0.73 0.97 -10.72
CA GLY A 62 -0.16 -0.33 -11.07
C GLY A 62 0.00 -0.56 -12.57
N TRP A 63 -0.85 0.06 -13.39
CA TRP A 63 -0.87 -0.14 -14.86
C TRP A 63 0.43 0.29 -15.55
N GLY A 64 1.13 1.31 -15.04
CA GLY A 64 2.23 1.96 -15.74
C GLY A 64 3.66 1.51 -15.40
N GLY A 65 3.89 0.80 -14.29
CA GLY A 65 5.27 0.66 -13.77
C GLY A 65 5.54 -0.49 -12.81
N LEU A 66 4.72 -1.54 -12.84
CA LEU A 66 4.95 -2.75 -12.05
C LEU A 66 6.09 -3.60 -12.64
N GLN A 67 7.35 -3.24 -12.32
CA GLN A 67 8.50 -4.09 -12.59
C GLN A 67 8.73 -5.03 -11.40
N VAL A 68 8.10 -6.20 -11.43
CA VAL A 68 8.19 -7.22 -10.37
C VAL A 68 9.53 -7.97 -10.44
N THR A 69 10.14 -8.06 -11.62
CA THR A 69 11.31 -8.91 -11.88
C THR A 69 12.61 -8.16 -11.55
N GLY A 70 13.26 -8.53 -10.44
CA GLY A 70 14.60 -8.03 -10.05
C GLY A 70 14.65 -7.11 -8.83
N ALA A 71 13.51 -6.65 -8.32
CA ALA A 71 13.42 -5.66 -7.22
C ALA A 71 12.84 -6.21 -5.90
N PHE A 72 12.92 -7.54 -5.67
CA PHE A 72 12.23 -8.23 -4.58
C PHE A 72 12.50 -7.62 -3.19
N ALA A 73 13.76 -7.30 -2.88
CA ALA A 73 14.12 -6.70 -1.60
C ALA A 73 13.55 -5.29 -1.41
N GLY A 74 13.54 -4.47 -2.47
CA GLY A 74 12.93 -3.14 -2.44
C GLY A 74 11.41 -3.23 -2.28
N ASN A 75 10.78 -4.18 -2.98
CA ASN A 75 9.35 -4.41 -2.90
C ASN A 75 8.92 -4.86 -1.49
N LEU A 76 9.71 -5.72 -0.84
CA LEU A 76 9.45 -6.13 0.54
C LEU A 76 9.54 -4.96 1.53
N LEU A 77 10.53 -4.08 1.36
CA LEU A 77 10.68 -2.87 2.18
C LEU A 77 9.51 -1.89 1.93
N ALA A 78 9.11 -1.67 0.67
CA ALA A 78 7.97 -0.82 0.35
C ALA A 78 6.65 -1.37 0.92
N ALA A 79 6.43 -2.69 0.83
CA ALA A 79 5.28 -3.36 1.43
C ALA A 79 5.27 -3.24 2.96
N ALA A 80 6.43 -3.40 3.61
CA ALA A 80 6.58 -3.17 5.05
C ALA A 80 6.25 -1.71 5.42
N GLY A 81 6.67 -0.74 4.61
CA GLY A 81 6.29 0.67 4.77
C GLY A 81 4.76 0.87 4.69
N GLY A 82 4.07 0.21 3.76
CA GLY A 82 2.61 0.23 3.67
C GLY A 82 1.91 -0.39 4.88
N LEU A 83 2.44 -1.50 5.39
CA LEU A 83 1.95 -2.13 6.64
C LEU A 83 2.15 -1.22 7.86
N MET A 84 3.29 -0.52 7.92
CA MET A 84 3.53 0.45 8.98
C MET A 84 2.59 1.67 8.89
N LEU A 85 2.20 2.07 7.68
CA LEU A 85 1.16 3.08 7.51
C LEU A 85 -0.21 2.54 7.96
N ALA A 86 -0.47 1.24 7.79
CA ALA A 86 -1.72 0.57 8.20
C ALA A 86 -1.89 0.39 9.70
N GLY A 87 -0.78 0.25 10.43
CA GLY A 87 -0.81 0.16 11.88
C GLY A 87 -0.81 1.52 12.62
N TYR A 88 -0.73 2.65 11.90
CA TYR A 88 -0.86 3.99 12.48
C TYR A 88 -2.32 4.44 12.45
#